data_AF-A0A9X5CMG3-F1
#
_entry.id   AF-A0A9X5CMG3-F1
#
_cell.length_a   1.000
_cell.length_b   1.000
_cell.length_c   1.000
_cell.angle_alpha   90.00
_cell.angle_beta   90.00
_cell.angle_gamma   90.00
#
_symmetry.space_group_name_H-M   'P 1'
#
loop_
_entity.id
_entity.type
_entity.pdbx_description
1 polymer ?
#
loop_
_entity_poly.entity_id
_entity_poly.type
_entity_poly.pdbx_seq_one_letter_code
_entity_poly.pdbx_strand_id
1 'polypeptide(L)' 'MRSHARPADDLIALLGPLLAAEAAAETSGSGAEPGDLEQAVWLRLLERLRRAGPPADPPLWLRR' A
#
# COMPACT_ATOMS: atom_id res chain seq x y z
N MET A 1 23.17 4.17 17.42
CA MET A 1 22.79 3.52 16.15
C MET A 1 21.31 3.77 15.92
N ARG A 2 20.94 4.79 15.15
CA ARG A 2 19.54 5.00 14.75
C ARG A 2 19.35 4.26 13.44
N SER A 3 18.73 3.08 13.47
CA SER A 3 18.22 2.44 12.26
C SER A 3 17.23 3.42 11.64
N HIS A 4 17.62 4.12 10.59
CA HIS A 4 16.66 4.73 9.70
C HIS A 4 16.01 3.54 8.98
N ALA A 5 14.79 3.21 9.36
CA ALA A 5 13.96 2.34 8.54
C ALA A 5 13.99 2.90 7.11
N ARG A 6 14.12 2.03 6.11
CA ARG A 6 14.18 2.53 4.73
C ARG A 6 12.84 3.19 4.44
N PRO A 7 12.78 4.22 3.57
CA PRO A 7 11.53 4.91 3.26
C PRO A 7 10.37 3.97 2.84
N ALA A 8 10.70 2.82 2.24
CA ALA A 8 9.72 1.79 1.90
C ALA A 8 9.15 1.05 3.13
N ASP A 9 9.98 0.77 4.14
CA ASP A 9 9.56 0.07 5.36
C ASP A 9 8.57 0.95 6.16
N ASP A 10 8.81 2.26 6.22
CA ASP A 10 7.90 3.24 6.84
C ASP A 10 6.56 3.34 6.09
N LEU A 11 6.60 3.31 4.75
CA LEU A 11 5.39 3.33 3.93
C LEU A 11 4.56 2.05 4.08
N ILE A 12 5.21 0.89 4.18
CA ILE A 12 4.52 -0.38 4.43
C ILE A 12 3.85 -0.35 5.80
N ALA A 13 4.54 0.14 6.84
CA ALA A 13 3.97 0.27 8.17
C ALA A 13 2.77 1.25 8.21
N LEU A 14 2.86 2.36 7.47
CA LEU A 14 1.79 3.37 7.39
C LEU A 14 0.57 2.87 6.61
N LEU A 15 0.78 2.24 5.46
CA LEU A 15 -0.29 1.90 4.52
C LEU A 15 -0.89 0.52 4.77
N GLY A 16 -0.17 -0.41 5.41
CA GLY A 16 -0.59 -1.81 5.56
C GLY A 16 -1.97 -1.96 6.19
N PRO A 17 -2.22 -1.39 7.38
CA PRO A 17 -3.54 -1.48 8.01
C PRO A 17 -4.66 -0.82 7.19
N LEU A 18 -4.36 0.27 6.48
CA LEU A 18 -5.32 0.96 5.63
C LEU A 18 -5.68 0.10 4.41
N LEU A 19 -4.68 -0.43 3.72
CA LEU A 19 -4.87 -1.24 2.53
C LEU A 19 -5.62 -2.53 2.85
N ALA A 20 -5.30 -3.19 3.97
CA ALA A 20 -6.04 -4.38 4.40
C ALA A 20 -7.53 -4.08 4.68
N ALA A 21 -7.84 -2.93 5.30
CA ALA A 21 -9.21 -2.53 5.57
C ALA A 21 -9.99 -2.22 4.28
N GLU A 22 -9.39 -1.46 3.35
CA GLU A 22 -10.00 -1.13 2.07
C GLU A 22 -10.18 -2.40 1.21
N ALA A 23 -9.17 -3.30 1.17
CA ALA A 23 -9.24 -4.56 0.44
C ALA A 23 -10.35 -5.46 0.96
N ALA A 24 -10.45 -5.65 2.28
CA ALA A 24 -11.53 -6.42 2.87
C ALA A 24 -12.91 -5.83 2.54
N ALA A 25 -13.05 -4.49 2.55
CA ALA A 25 -14.29 -3.81 2.21
C ALA A 25 -14.67 -4.02 0.74
N GLU A 26 -13.73 -3.82 -0.20
CA GLU A 26 -13.96 -3.93 -1.64
C GLU A 26 -14.27 -5.36 -2.09
N THR A 27 -13.61 -6.36 -1.49
CA THR A 27 -13.83 -7.75 -1.89
C THR A 27 -15.04 -8.39 -1.21
N SER A 28 -15.61 -7.75 -0.19
CA SER A 28 -16.77 -8.26 0.55
C SER A 28 -17.95 -8.56 -0.38
N GLY A 29 -18.34 -9.83 -0.49
CA GLY A 29 -19.47 -10.28 -1.31
C GLY A 29 -19.18 -10.40 -2.81
N SER A 30 -17.95 -10.11 -3.26
CA SER A 30 -17.55 -10.21 -4.68
C SER A 30 -16.99 -11.58 -5.08
N GLY A 31 -16.57 -12.40 -4.10
CA GLY A 31 -15.84 -13.65 -4.33
C GLY A 31 -14.36 -13.45 -4.74
N ALA A 32 -13.89 -12.20 -4.78
CA ALA A 32 -12.47 -11.89 -4.94
C ALA A 32 -11.70 -12.07 -3.63
N GLU A 33 -10.41 -12.37 -3.73
CA GLU A 33 -9.53 -12.49 -2.57
C GLU A 33 -8.94 -11.11 -2.21
N PRO A 34 -9.10 -10.63 -0.95
CA PRO A 34 -8.52 -9.35 -0.53
C PRO A 34 -7.02 -9.25 -0.83
N GLY A 35 -6.30 -10.35 -0.65
CA GLY A 35 -4.85 -10.43 -0.86
C GLY A 35 -4.41 -10.11 -2.30
N ASP A 36 -5.24 -10.39 -3.30
CA ASP A 36 -4.93 -10.05 -4.69
C ASP A 36 -4.96 -8.52 -4.90
N LEU A 37 -5.92 -7.84 -4.28
CA LEU A 37 -6.00 -6.38 -4.29
C LEU A 37 -4.81 -5.77 -3.55
N GLU A 38 -4.48 -6.29 -2.36
CA GLU A 38 -3.33 -5.83 -1.59
C GLU A 38 -2.04 -5.97 -2.39
N GLN A 39 -1.82 -7.13 -3.02
CA GLN A 39 -0.65 -7.39 -3.86
C GLN A 39 -0.56 -6.41 -5.03
N ALA A 40 -1.66 -6.16 -5.73
CA ALA A 40 -1.69 -5.23 -6.86
C ALA A 40 -1.32 -3.81 -6.43
N VAL A 41 -1.81 -3.35 -5.28
CA VAL A 41 -1.48 -2.02 -4.75
C VAL A 41 -0.02 -1.94 -4.31
N TRP A 42 0.51 -2.99 -3.67
CA TRP A 42 1.93 -3.02 -3.31
C TRP A 42 2.85 -2.98 -4.52
N LEU A 43 2.51 -3.73 -5.57
CA LEU A 43 3.25 -3.68 -6.82
C LEU A 43 3.23 -2.26 -7.43
N ARG A 44 2.06 -1.62 -7.46
CA ARG A 44 1.88 -0.23 -7.92
C ARG A 44 2.75 0.75 -7.12
N LEU A 45 2.85 0.56 -5.80
CA LEU A 45 3.71 1.38 -4.93
C LEU A 45 5.19 1.18 -5.25
N LEU A 46 5.64 -0.07 -5.35
CA LEU A 46 7.04 -0.40 -5.66
C LEU A 46 7.48 0.15 -7.01
N GLU A 47 6.64 0.04 -8.03
CA GLU A 47 6.89 0.61 -9.35
C GLU A 47 6.98 2.14 -9.32
N ARG A 48 6.09 2.80 -8.56
CA ARG A 48 6.13 4.24 -8.35
C ARG A 48 7.41 4.66 -7.64
N LEU A 49 7.79 3.98 -6.56
CA LEU A 49 9.02 4.26 -5.81
C LEU A 49 10.24 4.21 -6.73
N ARG A 50 10.31 3.20 -7.60
CA ARG A 50 11.38 3.06 -8.59
C ARG A 50 11.40 4.19 -9.63
N ARG A 51 10.24 4.70 -10.04
CA ARG A 51 10.13 5.68 -11.14
C ARG A 51 10.16 7.14 -10.69
N ALA A 52 9.52 7.46 -9.58
CA ALA A 52 9.19 8.82 -9.17
C ALA A 52 9.31 9.06 -7.67
N GLY A 53 9.75 8.07 -6.89
CA GLY A 53 9.81 8.15 -5.43
C GLY A 53 8.42 8.06 -4.77
N PRO A 54 8.33 8.34 -3.46
CA PRO A 54 7.10 8.16 -2.70
C PRO A 54 5.98 9.11 -3.18
N PRO A 55 4.69 8.71 -3.07
CA PRO A 55 3.59 9.65 -3.21
C PRO A 55 3.71 10.76 -2.16
N ALA A 56 3.35 12.00 -2.55
CA ALA A 56 3.40 13.15 -1.66
C ALA A 56 2.46 13.00 -0.45
N ASP A 57 1.34 12.30 -0.65
CA ASP A 57 0.39 11.91 0.39
C ASP A 57 0.04 10.42 0.19
N PRO A 58 0.72 9.50 0.90
CA PRO A 58 0.52 8.06 0.73
C PRO A 58 -0.90 7.58 1.06
N PRO A 59 -1.54 7.97 2.19
CA PRO A 59 -2.91 7.59 2.47
C PRO A 59 -3.92 8.08 1.41
N LEU A 60 -3.76 9.31 0.91
CA LEU A 60 -4.62 9.82 -0.15
C LEU A 60 -4.38 9.10 -1.48
N TRP A 61 -3.12 8.75 -1.78
CA TRP A 61 -2.78 7.96 -2.97
C TRP A 61 -3.39 6.56 -2.95
N LEU A 62 -3.48 5.93 -1.78
CA LEU A 62 -4.08 4.60 -1.63
C LEU A 62 -5.57 4.58 -2.02
N ARG A 63 -6.28 5.68 -1.75
CA ARG A 63 -7.72 5.83 -2.03
C ARG A 63 -8.05 6.28 -3.46
N ARG A 64 -7.04 6.43 -4.32
CA ARG A 64 -7.18 6.85 -5.72
C ARG A 64 -6.78 5.75 -6.70
#